data_AF-A0A4P6ULZ7-F1
#
_entry.id   AF-A0A4P6ULZ7-F1
#
_cell.length_a   1.000
_cell.length_b   1.000
_cell.length_c   1.000
_cell.angle_alpha   90.00
_cell.angle_beta   90.00
_cell.angle_gamma   90.00
#
_symmetry.space_group_name_H-M   'P 1'
#
loop_
_entity.id
_entity.type
_entity.pdbx_description
1 polymer ?
#
loop_
_entity_poly.entity_id
_entity_poly.type
_entity_poly.pdbx_seq_one_letter_code
_entity_poly.pdbx_strand_id
1 'polypeptide(L)'
;MGGSPRPFRLVHLDSLPPMTAKPSLFTLPVERFDLGLLPHDARNIGSDAFKTAVVTHFAVQYAAKRQQAVVSVNDREILVLVLPDESDPLDFVMTMLQSGRIKEAMPFLEALAKADPDNVQILYNLGIAYSELEHFDEAIIRLKRAVALNPQHAHAWTGIGVAYQRMGKRAQALEPMQKAVEADPSDGYARRNLAAILLGVGRAAEALEHLRAARKALPHDAQTLYGLASALETVGGEYNDDEADELYQVVIQKFPGSQVAELAREARTKRAGKSMREAVGGGLRPDVMMYIAGALDTFSQVGPEKSRQITMEVAMKGQDGLDIHDPEQKYTLTSLPGKFSGMHLVSIMYAGMKTINPNMDVGIDLSAEYEAAKAMRCN
;
A
#
# COMPACT_ATOMS: atom_id res chain seq x y z
N MET A 1 -1.82 -63.55 5.71
CA MET A 1 -1.53 -63.03 4.37
C MET A 1 -1.23 -61.54 4.54
N GLY A 2 -0.01 -61.08 4.83
CA GLY A 2 1.24 -61.44 4.14
C GLY A 2 1.41 -60.62 2.85
N GLY A 3 0.98 -59.35 2.83
CA GLY A 3 1.22 -58.46 1.71
C GLY A 3 2.57 -57.77 1.88
N SER A 4 3.60 -58.27 1.22
CA SER A 4 4.90 -57.61 1.15
C SER A 4 4.74 -56.18 0.61
N PRO A 5 5.33 -55.15 1.24
CA PRO A 5 5.38 -53.83 0.64
C PRO A 5 6.20 -53.93 -0.65
N ARG A 6 5.64 -53.46 -1.77
CA ARG A 6 6.37 -53.36 -3.04
C ARG A 6 7.68 -52.58 -2.78
N PRO A 7 8.83 -53.03 -3.28
CA PRO A 7 10.06 -52.26 -3.13
C PRO A 7 9.87 -50.90 -3.81
N PHE A 8 9.96 -49.83 -3.03
CA PHE A 8 9.97 -48.48 -3.56
C PHE A 8 11.18 -48.35 -4.49
N ARG A 9 10.94 -48.13 -5.78
CA ARG A 9 12.01 -47.81 -6.74
C ARG A 9 12.62 -46.47 -6.32
N LEU A 10 13.89 -46.51 -5.89
CA LEU A 10 14.78 -45.34 -5.87
C LEU A 10 14.69 -44.66 -7.25
N VAL A 11 14.58 -43.33 -7.27
CA VAL A 11 14.58 -42.58 -8.53
C VAL A 11 16.01 -42.64 -9.08
N HIS A 12 16.27 -43.62 -9.97
CA HIS A 12 17.49 -43.64 -10.77
C HIS A 12 17.48 -42.43 -11.71
N LEU A 13 18.58 -41.69 -11.76
CA LEU A 13 18.75 -40.40 -12.43
C LEU A 13 18.41 -40.36 -13.95
N ASP A 14 18.23 -41.52 -14.58
CA ASP A 14 17.74 -41.64 -15.96
C ASP A 14 16.26 -41.25 -16.13
N SER A 15 15.53 -41.03 -15.03
CA SER A 15 14.15 -40.50 -15.04
C SER A 15 14.05 -38.99 -14.80
N LEU A 16 15.18 -38.26 -14.73
CA LEU A 16 15.17 -36.80 -14.69
C LEU A 16 14.84 -36.22 -16.08
N PRO A 17 14.23 -35.02 -16.16
CA PRO A 17 13.87 -34.42 -17.43
C PRO A 17 15.09 -34.31 -18.37
N PRO A 18 14.93 -34.60 -19.68
CA PRO A 18 16.00 -34.53 -20.66
C PRO A 18 16.53 -33.10 -20.84
N MET A 19 17.66 -32.94 -21.54
CA MET A 19 18.23 -31.62 -21.84
C MET A 19 17.20 -30.71 -22.51
N THR A 20 16.81 -29.62 -21.84
CA THR A 20 15.86 -28.63 -22.35
C THR A 20 16.58 -27.32 -22.68
N ALA A 21 16.25 -26.73 -23.83
CA ALA A 21 16.63 -25.35 -24.17
C ALA A 21 15.87 -24.30 -23.35
N LYS A 22 14.96 -24.74 -22.46
CA LYS A 22 14.16 -23.89 -21.58
C LYS A 22 14.45 -24.26 -20.13
N PRO A 23 14.36 -23.29 -19.20
CA PRO A 23 14.38 -23.56 -17.77
C PRO A 23 13.39 -24.66 -17.39
N SER A 24 13.80 -25.59 -16.53
CA SER A 24 12.92 -26.63 -15.99
C SER A 24 13.04 -26.70 -14.48
N LEU A 25 11.92 -26.90 -13.81
CA LEU A 25 11.80 -26.94 -12.36
C LEU A 25 11.17 -28.28 -11.96
N PHE A 26 11.79 -28.98 -11.03
CA PHE A 26 11.19 -30.18 -10.43
C PHE A 26 11.52 -30.31 -8.94
N THR A 27 10.70 -31.10 -8.26
CA THR A 27 10.79 -31.38 -6.83
C THR A 27 10.99 -32.87 -6.60
N LEU A 28 11.93 -33.22 -5.72
CA LEU A 28 12.20 -34.59 -5.31
C LEU A 28 12.03 -34.71 -3.79
N PRO A 29 11.17 -35.59 -3.26
CA PRO A 29 11.14 -35.88 -1.83
C PRO A 29 12.50 -36.41 -1.37
N VAL A 30 13.02 -35.88 -0.26
CA VAL A 30 14.36 -36.24 0.28
C VAL A 30 14.47 -37.74 0.54
N GLU A 31 13.39 -38.38 1.00
CA GLU A 31 13.32 -39.83 1.24
C GLU A 31 13.50 -40.68 -0.03
N ARG A 32 13.29 -40.09 -1.22
CA ARG A 32 13.48 -40.74 -2.51
C ARG A 32 14.84 -40.50 -3.13
N PHE A 33 15.67 -39.65 -2.51
CA PHE A 33 17.02 -39.38 -2.97
C PHE A 33 17.96 -40.54 -2.58
N ASP A 34 18.73 -41.04 -3.55
CA ASP A 34 19.67 -42.13 -3.30
C ASP A 34 20.90 -41.62 -2.54
N LEU A 35 20.94 -41.89 -1.23
CA LEU A 35 22.07 -41.55 -0.36
C LEU A 35 23.39 -42.21 -0.79
N GLY A 36 23.34 -43.29 -1.58
CA GLY A 36 24.52 -43.94 -2.14
C GLY A 36 25.32 -43.02 -3.08
N LEU A 37 24.68 -41.99 -3.63
CA LEU A 37 25.30 -40.98 -4.49
C LEU A 37 26.16 -39.97 -3.71
N LEU A 38 26.08 -39.96 -2.38
CA LEU A 38 26.81 -39.03 -1.53
C LEU A 38 27.98 -39.70 -0.79
N PRO A 39 29.02 -38.92 -0.43
CA PRO A 39 30.05 -39.33 0.54
C PRO A 39 29.44 -39.85 1.83
N HIS A 40 30.10 -40.81 2.49
CA HIS A 40 29.54 -41.51 3.66
C HIS A 40 29.19 -40.57 4.82
N ASP A 41 30.01 -39.57 5.07
CA ASP A 41 29.86 -38.52 6.08
C ASP A 41 28.72 -37.53 5.78
N ALA A 42 28.29 -37.45 4.52
CA ALA A 42 27.19 -36.58 4.07
C ALA A 42 25.82 -37.29 3.97
N ARG A 43 25.69 -38.54 4.44
CA ARG A 43 24.43 -39.31 4.33
C ARG A 43 23.41 -39.02 5.44
N ASN A 44 23.76 -38.18 6.41
CA ASN A 44 22.85 -37.78 7.48
C ASN A 44 21.88 -36.70 6.98
N ILE A 45 20.65 -37.10 6.63
CA ILE A 45 19.61 -36.21 6.13
C ILE A 45 19.40 -35.01 7.07
N GLY A 46 19.27 -33.81 6.48
CA GLY A 46 19.08 -32.55 7.20
C GLY A 46 20.37 -31.86 7.65
N SER A 47 21.49 -32.58 7.70
CA SER A 47 22.80 -31.99 8.03
C SER A 47 23.29 -31.05 6.94
N ASP A 48 24.14 -30.07 7.31
CA ASP A 48 24.78 -29.18 6.33
C ASP A 48 25.66 -29.94 5.34
N ALA A 49 26.31 -31.02 5.79
CA ALA A 49 27.08 -31.92 4.93
C ALA A 49 26.19 -32.58 3.87
N PHE A 50 25.02 -33.10 4.26
CA PHE A 50 24.03 -33.64 3.35
C PHE A 50 23.54 -32.59 2.34
N LYS A 51 23.09 -31.42 2.83
CA LYS A 51 22.59 -30.34 1.97
C LYS A 51 23.64 -29.92 0.94
N THR A 52 24.88 -29.75 1.37
CA THR A 52 26.00 -29.38 0.51
C THR A 52 26.29 -30.46 -0.53
N ALA A 53 26.35 -31.73 -0.11
CA ALA A 53 26.64 -32.83 -1.01
C ALA A 53 25.54 -33.03 -2.07
N VAL A 54 24.27 -32.85 -1.71
CA VAL A 54 23.15 -32.88 -2.67
C VAL A 54 23.28 -31.75 -3.69
N VAL A 55 23.54 -30.51 -3.25
CA VAL A 55 23.75 -29.36 -4.14
C VAL A 55 24.92 -29.64 -5.10
N THR A 56 26.06 -30.11 -4.58
CA THR A 56 27.23 -30.46 -5.38
C THR A 56 26.94 -31.58 -6.38
N HIS A 57 26.20 -32.62 -5.97
CA HIS A 57 25.85 -33.73 -6.86
C HIS A 57 25.10 -33.25 -8.11
N PHE A 58 24.03 -32.49 -7.92
CA PHE A 58 23.25 -31.95 -9.04
C PHE A 58 24.05 -30.94 -9.86
N ALA A 59 24.84 -30.07 -9.24
CA ALA A 59 25.68 -29.11 -9.95
C ALA A 59 26.66 -29.82 -10.91
N VAL A 60 27.37 -30.86 -10.43
CA VAL A 60 28.29 -31.65 -11.25
C VAL A 60 27.56 -32.38 -12.37
N GLN A 61 26.40 -32.98 -12.08
CA GLN A 61 25.64 -33.74 -13.05
C GLN A 61 25.12 -32.88 -14.21
N TYR A 62 24.61 -31.68 -13.92
CA TYR A 62 24.09 -30.78 -14.96
C TYR A 62 25.21 -30.04 -15.69
N ALA A 63 26.32 -29.71 -15.02
CA ALA A 63 27.50 -29.15 -15.67
C ALA A 63 28.05 -30.08 -16.76
N ALA A 64 28.07 -31.40 -16.52
CA ALA A 64 28.46 -32.41 -17.52
C ALA A 64 27.57 -32.40 -18.78
N LYS A 65 26.38 -31.80 -18.70
CA LYS A 65 25.41 -31.64 -19.79
C LYS A 65 25.35 -30.22 -20.34
N ARG A 66 26.32 -29.33 -20.07
CA ARG A 66 26.28 -27.91 -20.47
C ARG A 66 25.01 -27.20 -19.95
N GLN A 67 24.65 -27.49 -18.71
CA GLN A 67 23.53 -26.90 -18.00
C GLN A 67 23.96 -26.53 -16.58
N GLN A 68 23.20 -25.66 -15.93
CA GLN A 68 23.37 -25.29 -14.53
C GLN A 68 22.19 -25.75 -13.70
N ALA A 69 22.43 -26.01 -12.41
CA ALA A 69 21.40 -26.37 -11.46
C ALA A 69 21.48 -25.48 -10.22
N VAL A 70 20.41 -24.73 -9.94
CA VAL A 70 20.20 -24.09 -8.65
C VAL A 70 19.39 -25.04 -7.78
N VAL A 71 19.98 -25.48 -6.67
CA VAL A 71 19.40 -26.49 -5.81
C VAL A 71 19.14 -25.94 -4.43
N SER A 72 17.90 -26.10 -3.97
CA SER A 72 17.51 -25.81 -2.61
C SER A 72 17.09 -27.11 -1.92
N VAL A 73 17.59 -27.32 -0.71
CA VAL A 73 17.35 -28.56 0.06
C VAL A 73 16.74 -28.17 1.40
N ASN A 74 15.47 -28.51 1.60
CA ASN A 74 14.81 -28.44 2.89
C ASN A 74 14.68 -29.86 3.49
N ASP A 75 14.05 -29.99 4.66
CA ASP A 75 13.99 -31.25 5.39
C ASP A 75 13.09 -32.31 4.72
N ARG A 76 12.25 -31.93 3.76
CA ARG A 76 11.29 -32.82 3.08
C ARG A 76 11.56 -32.96 1.59
N GLU A 77 12.07 -31.92 0.95
CA GLU A 77 12.14 -31.79 -0.51
C GLU A 77 13.46 -31.18 -0.97
N ILE A 78 13.92 -31.67 -2.11
CA ILE A 78 14.99 -31.10 -2.93
C ILE A 78 14.31 -30.42 -4.13
N LEU A 79 14.47 -29.11 -4.22
CA LEU A 79 14.00 -28.29 -5.33
C LEU A 79 15.16 -28.06 -6.28
N VAL A 80 14.97 -28.38 -7.56
CA VAL A 80 16.01 -28.25 -8.58
C VAL A 80 15.49 -27.41 -9.73
N LEU A 81 16.16 -26.29 -9.94
CA LEU A 81 15.99 -25.45 -11.12
C LEU A 81 17.15 -25.71 -12.07
N VAL A 82 16.85 -26.25 -13.25
CA VAL A 82 17.81 -26.53 -14.32
C VAL A 82 17.71 -25.48 -15.40
N LEU A 83 18.85 -24.94 -15.80
CA LEU A 83 18.99 -23.84 -16.75
C LEU A 83 20.04 -24.15 -17.82
N PRO A 84 19.95 -23.57 -19.03
CA PRO A 84 21.09 -23.52 -19.94
C PRO A 84 22.29 -22.83 -19.29
N ASP A 85 23.50 -23.26 -19.63
CA ASP A 85 24.75 -22.79 -18.99
C ASP A 85 25.00 -21.29 -19.19
N GLU A 86 24.52 -20.73 -20.29
CA GLU A 86 24.62 -19.30 -20.62
C GLU A 86 23.58 -18.41 -19.91
N SER A 87 22.61 -18.99 -19.20
CA SER A 87 21.54 -18.23 -18.54
C SER A 87 21.95 -17.77 -17.15
N ASP A 88 21.61 -16.54 -16.77
CA ASP A 88 21.70 -16.11 -15.37
C ASP A 88 20.52 -16.71 -14.58
N PRO A 89 20.77 -17.54 -13.55
CA PRO A 89 19.69 -18.08 -12.75
C PRO A 89 18.83 -17.02 -12.05
N LEU A 90 19.42 -15.87 -11.73
CA LEU A 90 18.69 -14.77 -11.12
C LEU A 90 17.59 -14.25 -12.04
N ASP A 91 17.80 -14.17 -13.36
CA ASP A 91 16.79 -13.71 -14.32
C ASP A 91 15.52 -14.58 -14.27
N PHE A 92 15.70 -15.90 -14.15
CA PHE A 92 14.56 -16.81 -14.04
C PHE A 92 13.83 -16.66 -12.70
N VAL A 93 14.57 -16.55 -11.61
CA VAL A 93 13.99 -16.29 -10.28
C VAL A 93 13.25 -14.94 -10.26
N MET A 94 13.80 -13.91 -10.89
CA MET A 94 13.15 -12.60 -11.05
C MET A 94 11.84 -12.70 -11.83
N THR A 95 11.78 -13.54 -12.85
CA THR A 95 10.54 -13.78 -13.62
C THR A 95 9.45 -14.40 -12.73
N MET A 96 9.82 -15.31 -11.83
CA MET A 96 8.88 -15.84 -10.83
C MET A 96 8.40 -14.75 -9.87
N LEU A 97 9.31 -13.91 -9.39
CA LEU A 97 8.98 -12.81 -8.47
C LEU A 97 8.00 -11.82 -9.12
N GLN A 98 8.27 -11.40 -10.36
CA GLN A 98 7.41 -10.50 -11.13
C GLN A 98 6.03 -11.10 -11.43
N SER A 99 5.94 -12.43 -11.54
CA SER A 99 4.68 -13.16 -11.71
C SER A 99 3.93 -13.40 -10.40
N GLY A 100 4.40 -12.84 -9.27
CA GLY A 100 3.79 -13.04 -7.95
C GLY A 100 4.03 -14.41 -7.32
N ARG A 101 4.88 -15.26 -7.92
CA ARG A 101 5.21 -16.61 -7.43
C ARG A 101 6.31 -16.55 -6.35
N ILE A 102 6.15 -15.65 -5.38
CA ILE A 102 7.18 -15.32 -4.37
C ILE A 102 7.58 -16.56 -3.55
N LYS A 103 6.61 -17.38 -3.12
CA LYS A 103 6.87 -18.58 -2.32
C LYS A 103 7.68 -19.64 -3.06
N GLU A 104 7.54 -19.71 -4.38
CA GLU A 104 8.26 -20.66 -5.22
C GLU A 104 9.65 -20.15 -5.61
N ALA A 105 9.81 -18.83 -5.75
CA ALA A 105 11.08 -18.19 -6.02
C ALA A 105 12.03 -18.22 -4.80
N MET A 106 11.48 -18.13 -3.58
CA MET A 106 12.24 -17.97 -2.34
C MET A 106 13.38 -19.01 -2.17
N PRO A 107 13.14 -20.33 -2.32
CA PRO A 107 14.18 -21.32 -2.06
C PRO A 107 15.36 -21.20 -3.03
N PHE A 108 15.11 -20.77 -4.26
CA PHE A 108 16.15 -20.52 -5.26
C PHE A 108 16.91 -19.23 -4.98
N LEU A 109 16.22 -18.18 -4.54
CA LEU A 109 16.84 -16.92 -4.18
C LEU A 109 17.74 -17.07 -2.95
N GLU A 110 17.34 -17.87 -1.97
CA GLU A 110 18.17 -18.27 -0.82
C GLU A 110 19.38 -19.11 -1.25
N ALA A 111 19.19 -20.05 -2.18
CA ALA A 111 20.28 -20.86 -2.72
C ALA A 111 21.31 -19.99 -3.48
N LEU A 112 20.85 -19.02 -4.27
CA LEU A 112 21.70 -18.05 -4.94
C LEU A 112 22.44 -17.17 -3.94
N ALA A 113 21.77 -16.70 -2.88
CA ALA A 113 22.42 -15.93 -1.81
C ALA A 113 23.44 -16.75 -1.03
N LYS A 114 23.27 -18.07 -0.92
CA LYS A 114 24.28 -18.95 -0.30
C LYS A 114 25.49 -19.14 -1.21
N ALA A 115 25.30 -19.21 -2.51
CA ALA A 115 26.36 -19.36 -3.50
C ALA A 115 27.18 -18.08 -3.68
N ASP A 116 26.52 -16.91 -3.68
CA ASP A 116 27.14 -15.60 -3.79
C ASP A 116 26.61 -14.65 -2.70
N PRO A 117 27.16 -14.75 -1.46
CA PRO A 117 26.62 -14.05 -0.29
C PRO A 117 26.82 -12.54 -0.28
N ASP A 118 27.67 -12.02 -1.16
CA ASP A 118 27.96 -10.60 -1.29
C ASP A 118 27.37 -9.98 -2.58
N ASN A 119 26.51 -10.72 -3.28
CA ASN A 119 25.77 -10.19 -4.41
C ASN A 119 24.67 -9.22 -3.98
N VAL A 120 24.89 -7.93 -4.23
CA VAL A 120 23.96 -6.86 -3.84
C VAL A 120 22.57 -7.08 -4.43
N GLN A 121 22.46 -7.50 -5.69
CA GLN A 121 21.18 -7.68 -6.36
C GLN A 121 20.40 -8.87 -5.78
N ILE A 122 21.06 -9.98 -5.49
CA ILE A 122 20.42 -11.13 -4.82
C ILE A 122 19.95 -10.74 -3.42
N LEU A 123 20.82 -10.10 -2.62
CA LEU A 123 20.47 -9.65 -1.27
C LEU A 123 19.30 -8.68 -1.26
N TYR A 124 19.27 -7.74 -2.21
CA TYR A 124 18.16 -6.81 -2.38
C TYR A 124 16.85 -7.56 -2.68
N ASN A 125 16.84 -8.41 -3.71
CA ASN A 125 15.64 -9.14 -4.09
C ASN A 125 15.17 -10.11 -3.00
N LEU A 126 16.10 -10.75 -2.27
CA LEU A 126 15.77 -11.60 -1.14
C LEU A 126 15.13 -10.79 -0.01
N GLY A 127 15.66 -9.59 0.24
CA GLY A 127 15.07 -8.63 1.16
C GLY A 127 13.64 -8.23 0.79
N ILE A 128 13.40 -7.90 -0.48
CA ILE A 128 12.04 -7.58 -0.98
C ILE A 128 11.12 -8.78 -0.84
N ALA A 129 11.57 -9.98 -1.24
CA ALA A 129 10.78 -11.19 -1.16
C ALA A 129 10.36 -11.54 0.29
N TYR A 130 11.28 -11.39 1.26
CA TYR A 130 10.93 -11.54 2.68
C TYR A 130 9.93 -10.48 3.15
N SER A 131 10.06 -9.22 2.71
CA SER A 131 9.10 -8.16 3.03
C SER A 131 7.70 -8.47 2.50
N GLU A 132 7.59 -8.98 1.26
CA GLU A 132 6.32 -9.42 0.68
C GLU A 132 5.69 -10.60 1.44
N LEU A 133 6.50 -11.48 2.02
CA LEU A 133 6.04 -12.55 2.92
C LEU A 133 5.86 -12.11 4.38
N GLU A 134 5.98 -10.82 4.67
CA GLU A 134 5.85 -10.23 6.03
C GLU A 134 6.93 -10.69 7.03
N HIS A 135 8.02 -11.27 6.53
CA HIS A 135 9.23 -11.61 7.29
C HIS A 135 10.14 -10.38 7.38
N PHE A 136 9.67 -9.35 8.09
CA PHE A 136 10.30 -8.02 8.04
C PHE A 136 11.71 -7.97 8.65
N ASP A 137 11.99 -8.75 9.69
CA ASP A 137 13.30 -8.76 10.33
C ASP A 137 14.36 -9.37 9.39
N GLU A 138 14.04 -10.47 8.72
CA GLU A 138 14.89 -11.09 7.69
C GLU A 138 15.08 -10.16 6.50
N ALA A 139 14.02 -9.47 6.06
CA ALA A 139 14.09 -8.47 4.99
C ALA A 139 15.12 -7.39 5.34
N ILE A 140 15.02 -6.81 6.54
CA ILE A 140 15.92 -5.76 7.02
C ILE A 140 17.37 -6.26 7.09
N ILE A 141 17.61 -7.49 7.55
CA ILE A 141 18.96 -8.08 7.62
C ILE A 141 19.59 -8.15 6.22
N ARG A 142 18.87 -8.68 5.22
CA ARG A 142 19.39 -8.81 3.85
C ARG A 142 19.60 -7.46 3.18
N LEU A 143 18.65 -6.54 3.33
CA LEU A 143 18.76 -5.20 2.76
C LEU A 143 19.87 -4.38 3.42
N LYS A 144 20.07 -4.50 4.73
CA LYS A 144 21.20 -3.87 5.44
C LYS A 144 22.54 -4.40 4.93
N ARG A 145 22.65 -5.69 4.63
CA ARG A 145 23.86 -6.25 4.00
C ARG A 145 24.05 -5.68 2.59
N ALA A 146 22.99 -5.58 1.79
CA ALA A 146 23.05 -5.00 0.45
C ALA A 146 23.56 -3.55 0.46
N VAL A 147 23.04 -2.69 1.34
CA VAL A 147 23.49 -1.29 1.43
C VAL A 147 24.85 -1.13 2.10
N ALA A 148 25.30 -2.09 2.92
CA ALA A 148 26.67 -2.10 3.43
C ALA A 148 27.69 -2.38 2.31
N LEU A 149 27.32 -3.21 1.33
CA LEU A 149 28.13 -3.54 0.16
C LEU A 149 28.03 -2.46 -0.93
N ASN A 150 26.86 -1.84 -1.10
CA ASN A 150 26.64 -0.71 -2.00
C ASN A 150 25.81 0.39 -1.32
N PRO A 151 26.47 1.36 -0.66
CA PRO A 151 25.78 2.46 0.02
C PRO A 151 24.94 3.37 -0.88
N GLN A 152 25.18 3.36 -2.20
CA GLN A 152 24.44 4.16 -3.18
C GLN A 152 23.20 3.42 -3.74
N HIS A 153 22.87 2.22 -3.23
CA HIS A 153 21.72 1.46 -3.71
C HIS A 153 20.39 2.02 -3.14
N ALA A 154 19.87 3.07 -3.76
CA ALA A 154 18.68 3.80 -3.32
C ALA A 154 17.47 2.88 -3.04
N HIS A 155 17.17 1.93 -3.93
CA HIS A 155 16.03 1.02 -3.74
C HIS A 155 16.18 0.10 -2.51
N ALA A 156 17.39 -0.26 -2.11
CA ALA A 156 17.62 -1.13 -0.95
C ALA A 156 17.39 -0.33 0.34
N TRP A 157 17.84 0.93 0.37
CA TRP A 157 17.49 1.87 1.43
C TRP A 157 15.97 2.09 1.55
N THR A 158 15.29 2.29 0.42
CA THR A 158 13.81 2.37 0.38
C THR A 158 13.18 1.11 0.94
N GLY A 159 13.68 -0.08 0.55
CA GLY A 159 13.19 -1.36 1.08
C GLY A 159 13.29 -1.47 2.60
N ILE A 160 14.39 -1.00 3.20
CA ILE A 160 14.56 -0.99 4.67
C ILE A 160 13.52 -0.05 5.31
N GLY A 161 13.35 1.15 4.75
CA GLY A 161 12.37 2.13 5.24
C GLY A 161 10.93 1.59 5.17
N VAL A 162 10.55 0.96 4.06
CA VAL A 162 9.24 0.34 3.88
C VAL A 162 9.02 -0.81 4.86
N ALA A 163 10.02 -1.68 5.08
CA ALA A 163 9.92 -2.76 6.05
C ALA A 163 9.65 -2.23 7.46
N TYR A 164 10.39 -1.21 7.92
CA TYR A 164 10.12 -0.57 9.22
C TYR A 164 8.73 0.10 9.27
N GLN A 165 8.28 0.73 8.19
CA GLN A 165 6.96 1.34 8.12
C GLN A 165 5.85 0.28 8.26
N ARG A 166 5.97 -0.87 7.59
CA ARG A 166 5.02 -2.00 7.71
C ARG A 166 5.00 -2.60 9.12
N MET A 167 6.12 -2.54 9.84
CA MET A 167 6.19 -2.87 11.26
C MET A 167 5.64 -1.78 12.20
N GLY A 168 5.16 -0.65 11.68
CA GLY A 168 4.72 0.51 12.47
C GLY A 168 5.86 1.32 13.11
N LYS A 169 7.12 0.99 12.83
CA LYS A 169 8.33 1.61 13.40
C LYS A 169 8.73 2.88 12.64
N ARG A 170 7.83 3.87 12.57
CA ARG A 170 8.00 5.09 11.75
C ARG A 170 9.30 5.85 12.03
N ALA A 171 9.72 5.97 13.28
CA ALA A 171 10.97 6.66 13.63
C ALA A 171 12.21 5.96 13.04
N GLN A 172 12.24 4.63 13.01
CA GLN A 172 13.34 3.86 12.46
C GLN A 172 13.35 3.86 10.91
N ALA A 173 12.20 4.15 10.29
CA ALA A 173 12.10 4.27 8.84
C ALA A 173 12.68 5.58 8.28
N LEU A 174 12.86 6.62 9.13
CA LEU A 174 13.35 7.93 8.69
C LEU A 174 14.76 7.87 8.11
N GLU A 175 15.74 7.35 8.86
CA GLU A 175 17.14 7.32 8.43
C GLU A 175 17.33 6.54 7.12
N PRO A 176 16.80 5.31 6.95
CA PRO A 176 16.88 4.61 5.67
C PRO A 176 16.23 5.38 4.52
N MET A 177 15.08 6.02 4.74
CA MET A 177 14.41 6.76 3.68
C MET A 177 15.15 8.06 3.32
N GLN A 178 15.80 8.71 4.28
CA GLN A 178 16.72 9.82 4.02
C GLN A 178 17.91 9.35 3.19
N LYS A 179 18.53 8.21 3.55
CA LYS A 179 19.62 7.61 2.77
C LYS A 179 19.20 7.24 1.35
N ALA A 180 17.96 6.78 1.15
CA ALA A 180 17.42 6.52 -0.18
C ALA A 180 17.36 7.80 -1.03
N VAL A 181 16.86 8.91 -0.47
CA VAL A 181 16.80 10.21 -1.15
C VAL A 181 18.18 10.83 -1.37
N GLU A 182 19.14 10.61 -0.46
CA GLU A 182 20.54 11.01 -0.65
C GLU A 182 21.20 10.24 -1.80
N ALA A 183 20.90 8.94 -1.92
CA ALA A 183 21.45 8.07 -2.96
C ALA A 183 20.87 8.36 -4.36
N ASP A 184 19.56 8.66 -4.43
CA ASP A 184 18.91 9.16 -5.65
C ASP A 184 18.00 10.36 -5.33
N PRO A 185 18.53 11.59 -5.45
CA PRO A 185 17.75 12.80 -5.22
C PRO A 185 16.63 13.04 -6.23
N SER A 186 16.61 12.33 -7.36
CA SER A 186 15.60 12.48 -8.42
C SER A 186 14.41 11.52 -8.27
N ASP A 187 14.55 10.49 -7.43
CA ASP A 187 13.48 9.53 -7.18
C ASP A 187 12.31 10.18 -6.44
N GLY A 188 11.27 10.52 -7.20
CA GLY A 188 10.03 11.09 -6.68
C GLY A 188 9.28 10.15 -5.73
N TYR A 189 9.39 8.82 -5.92
CA TYR A 189 8.75 7.85 -5.04
C TYR A 189 9.45 7.78 -3.69
N ALA A 190 10.79 7.78 -3.65
CA ALA A 190 11.55 7.83 -2.41
C ALA A 190 11.24 9.12 -1.62
N ARG A 191 11.19 10.27 -2.30
CA ARG A 191 10.83 11.55 -1.67
C ARG A 191 9.41 11.56 -1.11
N ARG A 192 8.43 11.06 -1.87
CA ARG A 192 7.04 10.92 -1.42
C ARG A 192 6.94 10.01 -0.19
N ASN A 193 7.65 8.88 -0.19
CA ASN A 193 7.67 7.94 0.93
C ASN A 193 8.30 8.56 2.18
N LEU A 194 9.42 9.29 2.03
CA LEU A 194 10.04 10.05 3.13
C LEU A 194 9.07 11.09 3.70
N ALA A 195 8.41 11.86 2.83
CA ALA A 195 7.45 12.85 3.25
C ALA A 195 6.26 12.25 4.00
N ALA A 196 5.75 11.09 3.57
CA ALA A 196 4.69 10.38 4.28
C ALA A 196 5.12 9.97 5.71
N ILE A 197 6.37 9.54 5.88
CA ILE A 197 6.93 9.24 7.20
C ILE A 197 7.07 10.53 8.03
N LEU A 198 7.56 11.62 7.44
CA LEU A 198 7.72 12.93 8.08
C LEU A 198 6.38 13.49 8.59
N LEU A 199 5.33 13.43 7.77
CA LEU A 199 3.97 13.79 8.19
C LEU A 199 3.50 12.94 9.37
N GLY A 200 3.74 11.62 9.32
CA GLY A 200 3.39 10.70 10.40
C GLY A 200 4.12 10.94 11.72
N VAL A 201 5.24 11.68 11.71
CA VAL A 201 5.98 12.09 12.92
C VAL A 201 5.85 13.60 13.23
N GLY A 202 4.92 14.30 12.56
CA GLY A 202 4.62 15.72 12.82
C GLY A 202 5.60 16.72 12.20
N ARG A 203 6.48 16.31 11.27
CA ARG A 203 7.48 17.17 10.61
C ARG A 203 6.96 17.69 9.26
N ALA A 204 5.81 18.37 9.28
CA ALA A 204 5.09 18.75 8.06
C ALA A 204 5.84 19.74 7.15
N ALA A 205 6.55 20.71 7.73
CA ALA A 205 7.33 21.68 6.94
C ALA A 205 8.45 21.00 6.13
N GLU A 206 9.11 19.99 6.70
CA GLU A 206 10.13 19.22 5.97
C GLU A 206 9.50 18.30 4.93
N ALA A 207 8.35 17.69 5.26
CA ALA A 207 7.59 16.89 4.29
C ALA A 207 7.19 17.71 3.06
N LEU A 208 6.79 18.97 3.26
CA LEU A 208 6.39 19.88 2.19
C LEU A 208 7.49 20.06 1.13
N GLU A 209 8.75 20.27 1.56
CA GLU A 209 9.88 20.40 0.65
C GLU A 209 10.10 19.12 -0.18
N HIS A 210 10.04 17.95 0.48
CA HIS A 210 10.16 16.67 -0.22
C HIS A 210 8.98 16.41 -1.18
N LEU A 211 7.76 16.80 -0.83
CA LEU A 211 6.57 16.63 -1.66
C LEU A 211 6.57 17.58 -2.86
N ARG A 212 7.03 18.82 -2.71
CA ARG A 212 7.23 19.74 -3.84
C ARG A 212 8.26 19.20 -4.82
N ALA A 213 9.36 18.63 -4.33
CA ALA A 213 10.35 17.98 -5.19
C ALA A 213 9.80 16.69 -5.83
N ALA A 214 9.11 15.84 -5.06
CA ALA A 214 8.45 14.64 -5.58
C ALA A 214 7.44 14.98 -6.68
N ARG A 215 6.70 16.08 -6.50
CA ARG A 215 5.71 16.56 -7.46
C ARG A 215 6.30 16.94 -8.81
N LYS A 216 7.51 17.49 -8.84
CA LYS A 216 8.23 17.78 -10.09
C LYS A 216 8.56 16.50 -10.86
N ALA A 217 8.96 15.44 -10.16
CA ALA A 217 9.26 14.14 -10.76
C ALA A 217 7.99 13.34 -11.11
N LEU A 218 6.93 13.49 -10.30
CA LEU A 218 5.67 12.76 -10.40
C LEU A 218 4.47 13.73 -10.56
N PRO A 219 4.37 14.45 -11.70
CA PRO A 219 3.38 15.49 -11.92
C PRO A 219 1.95 14.96 -12.15
N HIS A 220 1.68 13.66 -12.03
CA HIS A 220 0.32 13.13 -12.03
C HIS A 220 0.10 12.03 -10.98
N ASP A 221 1.01 11.87 -10.01
CA ASP A 221 0.82 10.86 -8.95
C ASP A 221 -0.17 11.36 -7.89
N ALA A 222 -1.27 10.62 -7.69
CA ALA A 222 -2.36 11.00 -6.80
C ALA A 222 -1.90 11.11 -5.34
N GLN A 223 -1.05 10.18 -4.90
CA GLN A 223 -0.53 10.12 -3.54
C GLN A 223 0.42 11.28 -3.25
N THR A 224 1.23 11.70 -4.23
CA THR A 224 2.07 12.90 -4.14
C THR A 224 1.22 14.15 -4.01
N LEU A 225 0.18 14.29 -4.85
CA LEU A 225 -0.74 15.42 -4.83
C LEU A 225 -1.47 15.52 -3.47
N TYR A 226 -2.05 14.42 -3.02
CA TYR A 226 -2.73 14.36 -1.72
C TYR A 226 -1.78 14.61 -0.56
N GLY A 227 -0.60 14.00 -0.57
CA GLY A 227 0.42 14.22 0.46
C GLY A 227 0.84 15.69 0.53
N LEU A 228 1.01 16.34 -0.62
CA LEU A 228 1.33 17.77 -0.72
C LEU A 228 0.22 18.63 -0.12
N ALA A 229 -1.04 18.39 -0.50
CA ALA A 229 -2.20 19.09 0.04
C ALA A 229 -2.30 18.92 1.57
N SER A 230 -2.12 17.70 2.08
CA SER A 230 -2.13 17.41 3.51
C SER A 230 -0.98 18.09 4.27
N ALA A 231 0.21 18.15 3.67
CA ALA A 231 1.35 18.88 4.25
C ALA A 231 1.09 20.39 4.31
N LEU A 232 0.56 20.97 3.23
CA LEU A 232 0.17 22.39 3.15
C LEU A 232 -0.87 22.75 4.21
N GLU A 233 -1.92 21.93 4.36
CA GLU A 233 -2.96 22.11 5.38
C GLU A 233 -2.39 22.04 6.80
N THR A 234 -1.42 21.15 7.04
CA THR A 234 -0.80 21.00 8.36
C THR A 234 0.12 22.17 8.68
N VAL A 235 0.83 22.72 7.68
CA VAL A 235 1.64 23.93 7.84
C VAL A 235 0.73 25.17 8.02
N GLY A 236 -0.39 25.21 7.31
CA GLY A 236 -1.42 26.24 7.37
C GLY A 236 -1.01 27.55 6.71
N GLY A 237 -1.95 28.50 6.71
CA GLY A 237 -1.80 29.84 6.13
C GLY A 237 -2.59 29.97 4.82
N GLU A 238 -3.20 31.13 4.60
CA GLU A 238 -4.19 31.36 3.54
C GLU A 238 -3.76 30.83 2.17
N TYR A 239 -2.54 31.16 1.73
CA TYR A 239 -1.99 30.68 0.46
C TYR A 239 -1.81 29.14 0.40
N ASN A 240 -1.32 28.54 1.49
CA ASN A 240 -1.12 27.09 1.56
C ASN A 240 -2.47 26.36 1.60
N ASP A 241 -3.45 26.95 2.28
CA ASP A 241 -4.79 26.42 2.36
C ASP A 241 -5.43 26.43 0.96
N ASP A 242 -5.37 27.53 0.21
CA ASP A 242 -5.90 27.59 -1.16
C ASP A 242 -5.22 26.57 -2.09
N GLU A 243 -3.88 26.50 -2.08
CA GLU A 243 -3.13 25.49 -2.85
C GLU A 243 -3.55 24.05 -2.47
N ALA A 244 -3.80 23.78 -1.18
CA ALA A 244 -4.26 22.47 -0.73
C ALA A 244 -5.65 22.11 -1.30
N ASP A 245 -6.62 23.04 -1.35
CA ASP A 245 -7.95 22.75 -1.93
C ASP A 245 -7.86 22.43 -3.41
N GLU A 246 -7.08 23.21 -4.16
CA GLU A 246 -6.85 22.99 -5.59
C GLU A 246 -6.28 21.59 -5.84
N LEU A 247 -5.28 21.18 -5.05
CA LEU A 247 -4.66 19.87 -5.17
C LEU A 247 -5.65 18.74 -4.83
N TYR A 248 -6.46 18.89 -3.79
CA TYR A 248 -7.51 17.92 -3.47
C TYR A 248 -8.53 17.81 -4.61
N GLN A 249 -8.96 18.93 -5.20
CA GLN A 249 -9.85 18.93 -6.37
C GLN A 249 -9.24 18.18 -7.55
N VAL A 250 -7.96 18.43 -7.85
CA VAL A 250 -7.25 17.74 -8.94
C VAL A 250 -7.23 16.23 -8.69
N VAL A 251 -7.00 15.78 -7.45
CA VAL A 251 -7.03 14.36 -7.10
C VAL A 251 -8.42 13.76 -7.33
N ILE A 252 -9.48 14.42 -6.85
CA ILE A 252 -10.87 13.95 -6.98
C ILE A 252 -11.27 13.86 -8.45
N GLN A 253 -10.93 14.87 -9.25
CA GLN A 253 -11.31 14.93 -10.67
C GLN A 253 -10.54 13.90 -11.51
N LYS A 254 -9.24 13.74 -11.29
CA LYS A 254 -8.41 12.83 -12.10
C LYS A 254 -8.48 11.38 -11.65
N PHE A 255 -8.78 11.12 -10.38
CA PHE A 255 -8.78 9.79 -9.79
C PHE A 255 -10.06 9.47 -9.00
N PRO A 256 -11.27 9.68 -9.58
CA PRO A 256 -12.52 9.73 -8.83
C PRO A 256 -12.89 8.45 -8.07
N GLY A 257 -12.42 7.28 -8.52
CA GLY A 257 -12.66 5.98 -7.87
C GLY A 257 -11.50 5.48 -7.01
N SER A 258 -10.47 6.30 -6.78
CA SER A 258 -9.32 5.91 -5.96
C SER A 258 -9.59 6.15 -4.48
N GLN A 259 -9.00 5.32 -3.61
CA GLN A 259 -9.04 5.55 -2.16
C GLN A 259 -8.49 6.94 -1.78
N VAL A 260 -7.52 7.45 -2.54
CA VAL A 260 -6.93 8.77 -2.31
C VAL A 260 -7.93 9.90 -2.61
N ALA A 261 -8.80 9.73 -3.61
CA ALA A 261 -9.88 10.68 -3.86
C ALA A 261 -10.92 10.69 -2.75
N GLU A 262 -11.24 9.55 -2.14
CA GLU A 262 -12.10 9.53 -0.95
C GLU A 262 -11.48 10.32 0.20
N LEU A 263 -10.20 10.08 0.50
CA LEU A 263 -9.47 10.83 1.53
C LEU A 263 -9.42 12.34 1.22
N ALA A 264 -9.28 12.72 -0.06
CA ALA A 264 -9.33 14.11 -0.49
C ALA A 264 -10.72 14.73 -0.28
N ARG A 265 -11.81 14.01 -0.57
CA ARG A 265 -13.18 14.49 -0.30
C ARG A 265 -13.38 14.71 1.19
N GLU A 266 -13.00 13.74 2.02
CA GLU A 266 -13.09 13.84 3.47
C GLU A 266 -12.32 15.05 4.03
N ALA A 267 -11.09 15.27 3.56
CA ALA A 267 -10.28 16.43 3.95
C ALA A 267 -10.98 17.76 3.60
N ARG A 268 -11.51 17.88 2.38
CA ARG A 268 -12.26 19.07 1.95
C ARG A 268 -13.53 19.30 2.77
N THR A 269 -14.30 18.24 3.06
CA THR A 269 -15.50 18.34 3.89
C THR A 269 -15.17 18.82 5.30
N LYS A 270 -14.12 18.26 5.91
CA LYS A 270 -13.65 18.67 7.24
C LYS A 270 -13.23 20.13 7.28
N ARG A 271 -12.52 20.60 6.25
CA ARG A 271 -12.11 22.01 6.13
C ARG A 271 -13.30 22.95 5.97
N ALA A 272 -14.26 22.61 5.11
CA ALA A 272 -15.49 23.39 4.97
C ALA A 272 -16.19 23.53 6.34
N GLY A 273 -16.27 22.44 7.11
CA GLY A 273 -16.79 22.46 8.49
C GLY A 273 -16.02 23.35 9.46
N LYS A 274 -14.69 23.41 9.36
CA LYS A 274 -13.83 24.27 10.20
C LYS A 274 -13.99 25.74 9.84
N SER A 275 -13.89 26.08 8.55
CA SER A 275 -14.08 27.44 8.03
C SER A 275 -15.45 28.02 8.43
N MET A 276 -16.51 27.22 8.32
CA MET A 276 -17.85 27.63 8.75
C MET A 276 -17.96 28.01 10.22
N ARG A 277 -17.21 27.36 11.12
CA ARG A 277 -17.21 27.67 12.56
C ARG A 277 -16.34 28.87 12.90
N GLU A 278 -15.21 29.03 12.21
CA GLU A 278 -14.32 30.18 12.41
C GLU A 278 -14.98 31.50 11.95
N ALA A 279 -15.77 31.47 10.88
CA ALA A 279 -16.47 32.64 10.34
C ALA A 279 -17.44 33.34 11.32
N VAL A 280 -17.93 32.63 12.35
CA VAL A 280 -18.82 33.16 13.40
C VAL A 280 -18.14 33.23 14.77
N GLY A 281 -16.81 33.18 14.82
CA GLY A 281 -16.05 33.22 16.07
C GLY A 281 -16.37 32.04 17.00
N GLY A 282 -16.78 30.90 16.46
CA GLY A 282 -17.23 29.73 17.21
C GLY A 282 -18.66 29.82 17.77
N GLY A 283 -19.43 30.85 17.41
CA GLY A 283 -20.84 31.00 17.80
C GLY A 283 -21.82 30.20 16.90
N LEU A 284 -23.07 30.09 17.36
CA LEU A 284 -24.16 29.46 16.59
C LEU A 284 -24.57 30.33 15.39
N ARG A 285 -24.84 29.69 14.26
CA ARG A 285 -25.33 30.35 13.03
C ARG A 285 -26.87 30.37 12.94
N PRO A 286 -27.54 31.54 13.10
CA PRO A 286 -29.01 31.59 13.09
C PRO A 286 -29.65 31.18 11.78
N ASP A 287 -29.03 31.53 10.65
CA ASP A 287 -29.46 31.12 9.31
C ASP A 287 -29.45 29.59 9.16
N VAL A 288 -28.36 28.94 9.59
CA VAL A 288 -28.20 27.48 9.54
C VAL A 288 -29.17 26.79 10.49
N MET A 289 -29.36 27.31 11.71
CA MET A 289 -30.37 26.80 12.63
C MET A 289 -31.76 26.81 12.00
N MET A 290 -32.14 27.90 11.32
CA MET A 290 -33.43 28.01 10.64
C MET A 290 -33.55 27.05 9.46
N TYR A 291 -32.49 26.86 8.66
CA TYR A 291 -32.47 25.87 7.58
C TYR A 291 -32.62 24.44 8.09
N ILE A 292 -31.92 24.08 9.17
CA ILE A 292 -32.04 22.77 9.80
C ILE A 292 -33.45 22.57 10.37
N ALA A 293 -34.01 23.57 11.05
CA ALA A 293 -35.37 23.49 11.59
C ALA A 293 -36.40 23.24 10.48
N GLY A 294 -36.33 24.02 9.40
CA GLY A 294 -37.21 23.85 8.23
C GLY A 294 -37.04 22.50 7.52
N ALA A 295 -35.82 21.98 7.45
CA ALA A 295 -35.56 20.64 6.91
C ALA A 295 -36.20 19.55 7.78
N LEU A 296 -36.07 19.65 9.10
CA LEU A 296 -36.67 18.68 10.03
C LEU A 296 -38.21 18.73 9.99
N ASP A 297 -38.81 19.91 9.85
CA ASP A 297 -40.25 20.06 9.65
C ASP A 297 -40.71 19.39 8.36
N THR A 298 -39.97 19.64 7.27
CA THR A 298 -40.22 19.01 5.97
C THR A 298 -40.17 17.49 6.10
N PHE A 299 -39.12 16.93 6.71
CA PHE A 299 -38.98 15.47 6.90
C PHE A 299 -40.08 14.86 7.76
N SER A 300 -40.57 15.60 8.76
CA SER A 300 -41.69 15.17 9.59
C SER A 300 -43.00 15.08 8.78
N GLN A 301 -43.19 15.95 7.78
CA GLN A 301 -44.38 15.97 6.92
C GLN A 301 -44.33 14.95 5.78
N VAL A 302 -43.18 14.79 5.12
CA VAL A 302 -43.06 13.93 3.93
C VAL A 302 -42.77 12.45 4.26
N GLY A 303 -42.41 12.16 5.51
CA GLY A 303 -42.13 10.81 5.99
C GLY A 303 -40.73 10.29 5.63
N PRO A 304 -40.34 9.12 6.18
CA PRO A 304 -38.95 8.65 6.18
C PRO A 304 -38.42 8.24 4.80
N GLU A 305 -39.28 7.74 3.90
CA GLU A 305 -38.88 7.34 2.55
C GLU A 305 -38.53 8.55 1.68
N LYS A 306 -39.40 9.56 1.66
CA LYS A 306 -39.16 10.80 0.92
C LYS A 306 -38.01 11.60 1.52
N SER A 307 -37.87 11.62 2.85
CA SER A 307 -36.73 12.24 3.53
C SER A 307 -35.40 11.62 3.12
N ARG A 308 -35.33 10.29 3.03
CA ARG A 308 -34.15 9.58 2.51
C ARG A 308 -33.86 9.95 1.05
N GLN A 309 -34.88 10.01 0.20
CA GLN A 309 -34.71 10.40 -1.20
C GLN A 309 -34.13 11.82 -1.33
N ILE A 310 -34.65 12.79 -0.57
CA ILE A 310 -34.14 14.17 -0.55
C ILE A 310 -32.69 14.18 -0.07
N THR A 311 -32.40 13.50 1.03
CA THR A 311 -31.04 13.45 1.61
C THR A 311 -30.02 12.90 0.61
N MET A 312 -30.33 11.80 -0.08
CA MET A 312 -29.44 11.21 -1.08
C MET A 312 -29.26 12.11 -2.31
N GLU A 313 -30.32 12.77 -2.78
CA GLU A 313 -30.20 13.71 -3.91
C GLU A 313 -29.26 14.87 -3.59
N VAL A 314 -29.38 15.44 -2.39
CA VAL A 314 -28.49 16.51 -1.94
C VAL A 314 -27.05 16.01 -1.82
N ALA A 315 -26.85 14.82 -1.24
CA ALA A 315 -25.52 14.22 -1.10
C ALA A 315 -24.85 14.01 -2.47
N MET A 316 -25.59 13.54 -3.47
CA MET A 316 -25.08 13.39 -4.85
C MET A 316 -24.69 14.74 -5.45
N LYS A 317 -25.52 15.78 -5.32
CA LYS A 317 -25.18 17.14 -5.77
C LYS A 317 -23.97 17.72 -5.05
N GLY A 318 -23.76 17.35 -3.78
CA GLY A 318 -22.59 17.72 -3.00
C GLY A 318 -21.27 17.20 -3.56
N GLN A 319 -21.27 16.05 -4.25
CA GLN A 319 -20.06 15.46 -4.83
C GLN A 319 -19.43 16.32 -5.94
N ASP A 320 -20.27 17.07 -6.65
CA ASP A 320 -19.84 17.97 -7.74
C ASP A 320 -19.34 19.33 -7.23
N GLY A 321 -19.42 19.58 -5.92
CA GLY A 321 -19.08 20.84 -5.28
C GLY A 321 -20.27 21.80 -5.19
N LEU A 322 -20.76 22.02 -3.96
CA LEU A 322 -21.70 23.09 -3.65
C LEU A 322 -20.91 24.31 -3.20
N ASP A 323 -21.17 25.47 -3.81
CA ASP A 323 -20.68 26.74 -3.29
C ASP A 323 -21.53 27.13 -2.07
N ILE A 324 -20.92 27.06 -0.89
CA ILE A 324 -21.58 27.38 0.39
C ILE A 324 -21.35 28.84 0.81
N HIS A 325 -20.50 29.58 0.09
CA HIS A 325 -20.13 30.94 0.41
C HIS A 325 -20.89 31.97 -0.45
N ASP A 326 -21.38 31.58 -1.62
CA ASP A 326 -22.24 32.41 -2.46
C ASP A 326 -23.74 32.16 -2.17
N PRO A 327 -24.45 33.08 -1.48
CA PRO A 327 -25.88 32.96 -1.26
C PRO A 327 -26.71 33.18 -2.52
N GLU A 328 -26.18 33.84 -3.56
CA GLU A 328 -26.91 34.11 -4.81
C GLU A 328 -26.93 32.90 -5.74
N GLN A 329 -25.92 32.04 -5.65
CA GLN A 329 -25.91 30.77 -6.37
C GLN A 329 -27.03 29.86 -5.85
N LYS A 330 -28.00 29.56 -6.74
CA LYS A 330 -29.18 28.75 -6.40
C LYS A 330 -29.14 27.37 -7.06
N TYR A 331 -29.51 26.37 -6.28
CA TYR A 331 -29.64 24.97 -6.67
C TYR A 331 -31.10 24.54 -6.58
N THR A 332 -31.48 23.59 -7.43
CA THR A 332 -32.81 22.96 -7.43
C THR A 332 -32.69 21.48 -7.15
N LEU A 333 -33.73 20.91 -6.52
CA LEU A 333 -33.88 19.47 -6.29
C LEU A 333 -35.12 18.98 -7.05
N THR A 334 -35.04 17.75 -7.53
CA THR A 334 -36.16 17.03 -8.13
C THR A 334 -37.12 16.48 -7.07
N SER A 335 -36.58 16.10 -5.91
CA SER A 335 -37.35 15.52 -4.81
C SER A 335 -37.99 16.54 -3.87
N LEU A 336 -37.55 17.80 -3.90
CA LEU A 336 -38.04 18.88 -3.06
C LEU A 336 -38.15 20.20 -3.86
N PRO A 337 -39.36 20.75 -4.07
CA PRO A 337 -39.54 21.98 -4.84
C PRO A 337 -38.93 23.18 -4.10
N GLY A 338 -38.21 24.02 -4.84
CA GLY A 338 -37.62 25.25 -4.31
C GLY A 338 -36.31 25.63 -5.00
N LYS A 339 -35.75 26.76 -4.56
CA LYS A 339 -34.40 27.21 -4.89
C LYS A 339 -33.62 27.36 -3.59
N PHE A 340 -32.48 26.70 -3.51
CA PHE A 340 -31.70 26.56 -2.28
C PHE A 340 -30.29 27.13 -2.51
N SER A 341 -29.74 27.85 -1.53
CA SER A 341 -28.30 28.13 -1.54
C SER A 341 -27.52 26.85 -1.19
N GLY A 342 -26.21 26.82 -1.45
CA GLY A 342 -25.38 25.68 -1.07
C GLY A 342 -25.44 25.39 0.43
N MET A 343 -25.39 26.43 1.28
CA MET A 343 -25.52 26.29 2.73
C MET A 343 -26.87 25.68 3.15
N HIS A 344 -27.97 26.06 2.48
CA HIS A 344 -29.28 25.50 2.76
C HIS A 344 -29.33 24.01 2.40
N LEU A 345 -28.80 23.62 1.24
CA LEU A 345 -28.68 22.21 0.86
C LEU A 345 -27.84 21.41 1.86
N VAL A 346 -26.68 21.93 2.27
CA VAL A 346 -25.83 21.28 3.29
C VAL A 346 -26.59 21.08 4.60
N SER A 347 -27.40 22.06 5.01
CA SER A 347 -28.24 21.98 6.22
C SER A 347 -29.31 20.89 6.10
N ILE A 348 -29.97 20.77 4.93
CA ILE A 348 -30.96 19.72 4.64
C ILE A 348 -30.29 18.33 4.70
N MET A 349 -29.13 18.18 4.06
CA MET A 349 -28.38 16.93 4.07
C MET A 349 -27.98 16.53 5.49
N TYR A 350 -27.43 17.47 6.27
CA TYR A 350 -27.02 17.22 7.65
C TYR A 350 -28.20 16.76 8.51
N ALA A 351 -29.33 17.47 8.44
CA ALA A 351 -30.53 17.10 9.16
C ALA A 351 -31.05 15.70 8.76
N GLY A 352 -30.99 15.38 7.46
CA GLY A 352 -31.45 14.11 6.92
C GLY A 352 -30.59 12.94 7.40
N MET A 353 -29.27 13.08 7.30
CA MET A 353 -28.30 12.08 7.75
C MET A 353 -28.44 11.80 9.26
N LYS A 354 -28.61 12.84 10.08
CA LYS A 354 -28.86 12.70 11.53
C LYS A 354 -30.20 12.06 11.87
N THR A 355 -31.23 12.31 11.05
CA THR A 355 -32.54 11.65 11.21
C THR A 355 -32.46 10.16 10.87
N ILE A 356 -31.64 9.78 9.89
CA ILE A 356 -31.43 8.37 9.49
C ILE A 356 -30.57 7.65 10.53
N ASN A 357 -29.47 8.26 10.96
CA ASN A 357 -28.56 7.72 11.96
C ASN A 357 -28.01 8.87 12.82
N PRO A 358 -28.50 9.03 14.06
CA PRO A 358 -28.06 10.13 14.96
C PRO A 358 -26.54 10.15 15.21
N ASN A 359 -25.90 8.97 15.20
CA ASN A 359 -24.48 8.80 15.46
C ASN A 359 -23.61 8.89 14.20
N MET A 360 -24.19 9.12 13.03
CA MET A 360 -23.43 9.27 11.79
C MET A 360 -22.56 10.52 11.84
N ASP A 361 -21.27 10.35 11.57
CA ASP A 361 -20.39 11.48 11.27
C ASP A 361 -20.63 11.90 9.82
N VAL A 362 -21.04 13.15 9.63
CA VAL A 362 -21.37 13.73 8.32
C VAL A 362 -20.15 14.48 7.76
N GLY A 363 -19.03 14.57 8.50
CA GLY A 363 -17.82 15.29 8.13
C GLY A 363 -17.94 16.81 8.22
N ILE A 364 -19.16 17.33 8.42
CA ILE A 364 -19.49 18.73 8.62
C ILE A 364 -20.00 18.89 10.05
N ASP A 365 -19.47 19.83 10.82
CA ASP A 365 -19.94 20.05 12.18
C ASP A 365 -20.97 21.18 12.23
N LEU A 366 -22.24 20.78 12.16
CA LEU A 366 -23.41 21.61 12.46
C LEU A 366 -24.14 21.07 13.69
N SER A 367 -23.44 20.37 14.58
CA SER A 367 -24.05 19.66 15.71
C SER A 367 -24.72 20.61 16.70
N ALA A 368 -24.08 21.75 16.97
CA ALA A 368 -24.60 22.78 17.86
C ALA A 368 -25.87 23.42 17.27
N GLU A 369 -25.86 23.80 16.00
CA GLU A 369 -27.03 24.34 15.30
C GLU A 369 -28.16 23.32 15.22
N TYR A 370 -27.83 22.04 15.04
CA TYR A 370 -28.83 20.98 14.98
C TYR A 370 -29.53 20.75 16.30
N GLU A 371 -28.80 20.72 17.42
CA GLU A 371 -29.40 20.60 18.74
C GLU A 371 -30.21 21.85 19.11
N ALA A 372 -29.71 23.05 18.77
CA ALA A 372 -30.46 24.29 18.95
C ALA A 372 -31.76 24.33 18.11
N ALA A 373 -31.69 23.90 16.84
CA ALA A 373 -32.85 23.81 15.95
C ALA A 373 -33.88 22.79 16.46
N LYS A 374 -33.46 21.65 17.00
CA LYS A 374 -34.35 20.70 17.67
C LYS A 374 -35.03 21.32 18.88
N ALA A 375 -34.28 22.00 19.75
CA ALA A 375 -34.83 22.65 20.93
C ALA A 375 -35.88 23.73 20.58
N MET A 376 -35.66 24.50 19.51
CA MET A 376 -36.61 25.48 19.01
C MET A 376 -37.94 24.86 18.56
N ARG A 377 -37.93 23.64 18.00
CA ARG A 377 -39.14 22.94 17.53
C ARG A 377 -39.94 22.27 18.65
N CYS A 378 -39.34 22.13 19.84
CA CYS A 378 -39.98 21.52 21.02
C CYS A 378 -40.68 22.54 21.94
N ASN A 379 -40.47 23.84 21.71
CA ASN A 379 -41.19 24.95 22.33
C ASN A 379 -42.31 25.43 21.40
#